data_AF-A0A2R6C9N2-F1
#
_entry.id   AF-A0A2R6C9N2-F1
#
_cell.length_a   1.000
_cell.length_b   1.000
_cell.length_c   1.000
_cell.angle_alpha   90.00
_cell.angle_beta   90.00
_cell.angle_gamma   90.00
#
_symmetry.space_group_name_H-M   'P 1'
#
loop_
_entity.id
_entity.type
_entity.pdbx_description
1 polymer ?
#
loop_
_entity_poly.entity_id
_entity_poly.type
_entity_poly.pdbx_seq_one_letter_code
_entity_poly.pdbx_strand_id
1 'polypeptide(L)'
;MLYGVTGVLRSYSLEHESGDELEPLLRAYRDVVNQTLEELWGLIEWEKRKVKGKSQWRLLPKYKVDIHSKEYRRKLRDRLLQEWPYAAHWVDSAIKTAYSILKSWRKKLC
;
A
#
# COMPACT_ATOMS: atom_id res chain seq x y z
N MET A 1 -6.15 -19.11 -40.41
CA MET A 1 -6.15 -18.49 -39.07
C MET A 1 -4.72 -18.12 -38.70
N LEU A 2 -4.36 -16.83 -38.74
CA LEU A 2 -3.26 -16.23 -37.94
C LEU A 2 -3.43 -14.71 -38.04
N TYR A 3 -4.09 -14.09 -37.05
CA TYR A 3 -4.10 -12.62 -36.90
C TYR A 3 -3.01 -12.25 -35.90
N GLY A 4 -1.86 -11.83 -36.39
CA GLY A 4 -0.87 -11.09 -35.62
C GLY A 4 -1.09 -9.60 -35.83
N VAL A 5 -1.76 -8.93 -34.88
CA VAL A 5 -1.77 -7.47 -34.81
C VAL A 5 -1.01 -7.07 -33.56
N THR A 6 0.32 -6.97 -33.68
CA THR A 6 1.14 -6.24 -32.72
C THR A 6 0.95 -4.75 -32.99
N GLY A 7 -0.16 -4.20 -32.50
CA GLY A 7 -0.40 -2.75 -32.55
C GLY A 7 0.74 -2.03 -31.85
N VAL A 8 1.50 -1.21 -32.59
CA VAL A 8 2.56 -0.36 -32.05
C VAL A 8 1.97 0.56 -30.99
N LEU A 9 2.32 0.33 -29.72
CA LEU A 9 1.94 1.20 -28.62
C LEU A 9 2.68 2.54 -28.81
N ARG A 10 1.98 3.59 -29.24
CA ARG A 10 2.54 4.93 -29.33
C ARG A 10 2.44 5.59 -27.96
N SER A 11 3.52 5.59 -27.20
CA SER A 11 3.66 6.47 -26.04
C SER A 11 4.10 7.85 -26.54
N TYR A 12 3.22 8.84 -26.44
CA TYR A 12 3.57 10.23 -26.69
C TYR A 12 4.12 10.83 -25.39
N SER A 13 5.36 11.31 -25.41
CA SER A 13 5.88 12.15 -24.35
C SER A 13 5.24 13.52 -24.49
N LEU A 14 4.20 13.78 -23.70
CA LEU A 14 3.63 15.11 -23.54
C LEU A 14 4.46 15.86 -22.51
N GLU A 15 5.16 16.91 -22.93
CA GLU A 15 5.77 17.86 -22.00
C GLU A 15 4.63 18.59 -21.28
N HIS A 16 4.51 18.36 -19.97
CA HIS A 16 3.48 18.93 -19.13
C HIS A 16 4.19 19.78 -18.07
N GLU A 17 4.15 21.09 -18.20
CA GLU A 17 4.69 22.08 -17.25
C GLU A 17 3.82 22.19 -15.97
N SER A 18 3.27 21.08 -15.48
CA SER A 18 2.30 21.06 -14.35
C SER A 18 2.89 20.45 -13.08
N GLY A 19 4.21 20.52 -12.93
CA GLY A 19 4.90 20.05 -11.72
C GLY A 19 4.32 20.70 -10.45
N ASP A 20 4.08 22.01 -10.50
CA ASP A 20 3.55 22.79 -9.38
C ASP A 20 2.06 22.51 -9.12
N GLU A 21 1.27 22.15 -10.14
CA GLU A 21 -0.15 21.82 -9.99
C GLU A 21 -0.37 20.43 -9.40
N LEU A 22 0.53 19.49 -9.66
CA LEU A 22 0.43 18.10 -9.19
C LEU A 22 1.11 17.88 -7.83
N GLU A 23 2.05 18.74 -7.45
CA GLU A 23 2.77 18.62 -6.18
C GLU A 23 1.82 18.50 -4.97
N PRO A 24 0.73 19.29 -4.83
CA PRO A 24 -0.21 19.14 -3.72
C PRO A 24 -0.88 17.76 -3.68
N LEU A 25 -1.23 17.20 -4.84
CA LEU A 25 -1.80 15.85 -4.94
C LEU A 25 -0.79 14.78 -4.55
N LEU A 26 0.45 14.89 -5.03
CA LEU A 26 1.52 13.94 -4.74
C LEU A 26 1.88 13.94 -3.25
N ARG A 27 1.93 15.11 -2.62
CA ARG A 27 2.15 15.25 -1.17
C ARG A 27 1.00 14.62 -0.39
N ALA A 28 -0.24 14.96 -0.70
CA ALA A 28 -1.40 14.36 -0.05
C ALA A 28 -1.43 12.83 -0.22
N TYR A 29 -1.15 12.32 -1.43
CA TYR A 29 -1.08 10.88 -1.70
C TYR A 29 -0.01 10.20 -0.86
N ARG A 30 1.20 10.76 -0.80
CA ARG A 30 2.30 10.26 0.03
C ARG A 30 1.90 10.24 1.50
N ASP A 31 1.22 11.28 1.98
CA ASP A 31 0.84 11.39 3.38
C ASP A 31 -0.22 10.33 3.74
N VAL A 32 -1.19 10.04 2.85
CA VAL A 32 -2.14 8.93 3.02
C VAL A 32 -1.43 7.57 3.04
N VAL A 33 -0.43 7.36 2.15
CA VAL A 33 0.38 6.13 2.17
C VAL A 33 1.09 6.00 3.51
N ASN A 34 1.76 7.04 3.99
CA ASN A 34 2.50 7.03 5.25
C ASN A 34 1.59 6.80 6.46
N GLN A 35 0.47 7.51 6.54
CA GLN A 35 -0.53 7.32 7.60
C GLN A 35 -1.05 5.89 7.62
N THR A 36 -1.31 5.30 6.45
CA THR A 36 -1.73 3.90 6.35
C THR A 36 -0.63 2.95 6.82
N LEU A 37 0.63 3.21 6.46
CA LEU A 37 1.77 2.41 6.91
C LEU A 37 1.93 2.49 8.43
N GLU A 38 1.89 3.68 9.02
CA GLU A 38 2.00 3.89 10.47
C GLU A 38 0.94 3.12 11.24
N GLU A 39 -0.33 3.20 10.80
CA GLU A 39 -1.42 2.45 11.42
C GLU A 39 -1.20 0.94 11.32
N LEU A 40 -0.86 0.44 10.13
CA LEU A 40 -0.61 -1.00 9.93
C LEU A 40 0.59 -1.50 10.74
N TRP A 41 1.66 -0.72 10.84
CA TRP A 41 2.83 -1.05 11.66
C TRP A 41 2.50 -1.02 13.16
N GLY A 42 1.70 -0.05 13.62
CA GLY A 42 1.26 0.04 15.02
C GLY A 42 0.39 -1.14 15.47
N LEU A 43 -0.22 -1.85 14.52
CA LEU A 43 -0.99 -3.08 14.78
C LEU A 43 -0.12 -4.34 14.83
N ILE A 44 1.18 -4.26 14.51
CA ILE A 44 2.10 -5.40 14.54
C ILE A 44 2.58 -5.64 15.96
N GLU A 45 2.37 -6.87 16.43
CA GLU A 45 3.01 -7.45 17.60
C GLU A 45 4.06 -8.47 17.16
N TRP A 46 5.12 -8.60 17.95
CA TRP A 46 6.21 -9.53 17.66
C TRP A 46 6.09 -10.78 18.53
N GLU A 47 5.84 -11.92 17.90
CA GLU A 47 5.78 -13.21 18.59
C GLU A 47 7.09 -13.98 18.40
N LYS A 48 7.73 -14.41 19.50
CA LYS A 48 8.89 -15.31 19.44
C LYS A 48 8.41 -16.72 19.15
N ARG A 49 8.77 -17.28 18.00
CA ARG A 49 8.53 -18.68 17.65
C ARG A 49 9.84 -19.42 17.42
N LYS A 50 9.91 -20.62 17.97
CA LYS A 50 11.01 -21.55 17.68
C LYS A 50 10.83 -22.12 16.29
N VAL A 51 11.88 -22.09 15.48
CA VAL A 51 11.84 -22.72 14.15
C VAL A 51 11.81 -24.23 14.34
N LYS A 52 10.80 -24.91 13.77
CA LYS A 52 10.70 -26.37 13.84
C LYS A 52 12.00 -27.01 13.32
N GLY A 53 12.61 -27.87 14.12
CA GLY A 53 13.85 -28.58 13.76
C GLY A 53 15.15 -27.77 13.89
N LYS A 54 15.13 -26.54 14.43
CA LYS A 54 16.35 -25.75 14.70
C LYS A 54 16.35 -25.20 16.13
N SER A 55 17.53 -24.90 16.68
CA SER A 55 17.70 -24.22 17.97
C SER A 55 17.41 -22.71 17.89
N GLN A 56 17.18 -22.18 16.69
CA GLN A 56 16.99 -20.76 16.43
C GLN A 56 15.56 -20.30 16.72
N TRP A 57 15.45 -19.07 17.24
CA TRP A 57 14.20 -18.35 17.48
C TRP A 57 14.00 -17.28 16.41
N ARG A 58 12.77 -17.11 15.94
CA ARG A 58 12.37 -16.02 15.03
C ARG A 58 11.29 -15.16 15.66
N LEU A 59 11.40 -13.86 15.46
CA LEU A 59 10.32 -12.92 15.73
C LEU A 59 9.44 -12.87 14.50
N LEU A 60 8.17 -13.25 14.65
CA LEU A 60 7.19 -13.20 13.58
C LEU A 60 6.15 -12.11 13.87
N PRO A 61 5.82 -11.25 12.89
CA PRO A 61 4.79 -10.25 13.05
C PRO A 61 3.42 -10.93 13.10
N LYS A 62 2.64 -10.58 14.12
CA LYS A 62 1.24 -10.95 14.32
C LYS A 62 0.43 -9.66 14.40
N TYR A 63 -0.70 -9.59 13.71
CA TYR A 63 -1.57 -8.41 13.79
C TYR A 63 -2.56 -8.54 14.95
N LYS A 64 -2.77 -7.44 15.68
CA LYS A 64 -3.78 -7.34 16.76
C LYS A 64 -5.21 -7.50 16.26
N VAL A 65 -5.45 -7.05 15.03
CA VAL A 65 -6.76 -7.02 14.37
C VAL A 65 -6.64 -7.72 13.02
N ASP A 66 -7.74 -8.26 12.51
CA ASP A 66 -7.79 -8.73 11.13
C ASP A 66 -7.78 -7.54 10.15
N ILE A 67 -6.56 -7.14 9.76
CA ILE A 67 -6.31 -6.08 8.77
C ILE A 67 -6.81 -6.42 7.36
N HIS A 68 -7.19 -7.68 7.10
CA HIS A 68 -7.73 -8.11 5.81
C HIS A 68 -9.25 -8.14 5.79
N SER A 69 -9.90 -7.97 6.94
CA SER A 69 -11.36 -7.90 7.03
C SER A 69 -11.92 -6.74 6.21
N LYS A 70 -13.09 -6.98 5.60
CA LYS A 70 -13.81 -5.96 4.82
C LYS A 70 -14.19 -4.77 5.70
N GLU A 71 -14.57 -5.03 6.95
CA GLU A 71 -14.96 -4.00 7.90
C GLU A 71 -13.79 -3.09 8.28
N TYR A 72 -12.62 -3.66 8.59
CA TYR A 72 -11.42 -2.87 8.89
C TYR A 72 -11.05 -1.97 7.72
N ARG A 73 -10.99 -2.53 6.50
CA ARG A 73 -10.65 -1.75 5.29
C ARG A 73 -11.65 -0.63 5.03
N ARG A 74 -12.94 -0.86 5.28
CA ARG A 74 -13.96 0.17 5.16
C ARG A 74 -13.74 1.29 6.18
N LYS A 75 -13.55 0.96 7.46
CA LYS A 75 -13.30 1.95 8.52
C LYS A 75 -12.03 2.77 8.26
N LEU A 76 -10.95 2.11 7.81
CA LEU A 76 -9.71 2.77 7.43
C LEU A 76 -9.95 3.75 6.27
N ARG A 77 -10.62 3.30 5.21
CA ARG A 77 -10.97 4.13 4.05
C ARG A 77 -11.83 5.32 4.44
N ASP A 78 -12.88 5.09 5.22
CA ASP A 78 -13.82 6.14 5.64
C ASP A 78 -13.09 7.21 6.47
N ARG A 79 -12.16 6.83 7.35
CA ARG A 79 -11.29 7.77 8.07
C ARG A 79 -10.37 8.57 7.15
N LEU A 80 -9.68 7.91 6.22
CA LEU A 80 -8.76 8.57 5.28
C LEU A 80 -9.47 9.53 4.32
N LEU A 81 -10.77 9.34 4.08
CA LEU A 81 -11.57 10.21 3.22
C LEU A 81 -12.11 11.47 3.92
N GLN A 82 -12.12 11.54 5.25
CA GLN A 82 -12.75 12.66 5.98
C GLN A 82 -12.14 14.03 5.64
N GLU A 83 -10.84 14.07 5.37
CA GLU A 83 -10.11 15.31 5.05
C GLU A 83 -9.45 15.26 3.66
N TRP A 84 -9.95 14.40 2.76
CA TRP A 84 -9.35 14.17 1.45
C TRP A 84 -9.95 15.10 0.37
N PRO A 85 -9.19 16.04 -0.22
CA PRO A 85 -9.73 17.01 -1.16
C PRO A 85 -9.77 16.53 -2.62
N TYR A 86 -9.22 15.35 -2.94
CA TYR A 86 -9.12 14.83 -4.30
C TYR A 86 -10.08 13.66 -4.57
N ALA A 87 -10.02 13.07 -5.77
CA ALA A 87 -10.83 11.90 -6.09
C ALA A 87 -10.52 10.72 -5.16
N ALA A 88 -11.57 10.05 -4.68
CA ALA A 88 -11.47 8.97 -3.69
C ALA A 88 -10.62 7.77 -4.14
N HIS A 89 -10.53 7.52 -5.46
CA HIS A 89 -9.75 6.40 -5.99
C HIS A 89 -8.24 6.54 -5.70
N TRP A 90 -7.73 7.76 -5.46
CA TRP A 90 -6.35 7.97 -5.04
C TRP A 90 -6.09 7.41 -3.64
N VAL A 91 -7.05 7.55 -2.72
CA VAL A 91 -6.98 6.92 -1.39
C VAL A 91 -7.00 5.39 -1.53
N ASP A 92 -7.88 4.85 -2.37
CA ASP A 92 -7.94 3.40 -2.63
C ASP A 92 -6.60 2.86 -3.18
N SER A 93 -5.97 3.60 -4.09
CA SER A 93 -4.63 3.29 -4.62
C SER A 93 -3.53 3.40 -3.55
N ALA A 94 -3.59 4.43 -2.70
CA ALA A 94 -2.63 4.64 -1.61
C ALA A 94 -2.69 3.50 -0.59
N ILE A 95 -3.90 3.10 -0.17
CA ILE A 95 -4.10 1.94 0.71
C ILE A 95 -3.51 0.69 0.06
N LYS A 96 -3.82 0.42 -1.21
CA LYS A 96 -3.28 -0.74 -1.93
C LYS A 96 -1.74 -0.73 -1.96
N THR A 97 -1.15 0.44 -2.15
CA THR A 97 0.30 0.64 -2.15
C THR A 97 0.89 0.33 -0.78
N ALA A 98 0.32 0.86 0.31
CA ALA A 98 0.78 0.60 1.67
C ALA A 98 0.76 -0.89 2.02
N TYR A 99 -0.33 -1.60 1.69
CA TYR A 99 -0.40 -3.06 1.89
C TYR A 99 0.65 -3.83 1.06
N SER A 100 0.94 -3.37 -0.16
CA SER A 100 1.97 -3.98 -1.01
C SER A 100 3.38 -3.80 -0.41
N ILE A 101 3.69 -2.60 0.09
CA ILE A 101 4.95 -2.29 0.79
C ILE A 101 5.11 -3.20 2.01
N LEU A 102 4.08 -3.28 2.87
CA LEU A 102 4.10 -4.12 4.07
C LEU A 102 4.26 -5.61 3.73
N LYS A 103 3.58 -6.09 2.69
CA LYS A 103 3.71 -7.46 2.20
C LYS A 103 5.14 -7.76 1.71
N SER A 104 5.76 -6.83 0.99
CA SER A 104 7.14 -6.94 0.51
C SER A 104 8.13 -6.98 1.66
N TRP A 105 7.96 -6.09 2.64
CA TRP A 105 8.78 -6.03 3.86
C TRP A 105 8.73 -7.36 4.63
N ARG A 106 7.54 -7.92 4.85
CA ARG A 106 7.37 -9.21 5.52
C ARG A 106 8.10 -10.36 4.81
N LYS A 107 8.14 -10.36 3.48
CA LYS A 107 8.86 -11.39 2.72
C LYS A 107 10.38 -11.28 2.81
N LYS A 108 10.91 -10.06 2.93
CA LYS A 108 12.35 -9.80 2.92
C LYS A 108 12.99 -9.93 4.30
N LEU A 109 12.27 -9.60 5.37
CA LEU A 109 12.83 -9.52 6.73
C LEU A 109 12.44 -10.67 7.67
N CYS A 110 11.41 -11.48 7.36
CA CYS A 110 10.97 -12.63 8.16
C CYS A 110 11.25 -13.96 7.46
#